data_AF-A0A943EH68-F1
#
_entry.id   AF-A0A943EH68-F1
#
_cell.length_a   1.000
_cell.length_b   1.000
_cell.length_c   1.000
_cell.angle_alpha   90.00
_cell.angle_beta   90.00
_cell.angle_gamma   90.00
#
_symmetry.space_group_name_H-M   'P 1'
#
loop_
_entity.id
_entity.type
_entity.pdbx_description
1 polymer ?
#
loop_
_entity_poly.entity_id
_entity_poly.type
_entity_poly.pdbx_seq_one_letter_code
_entity_poly.pdbx_strand_id
1 'polypeptide(L)'
;MIYRPELCTEEKLLSYAKYYYIDPDPLNPLAAQILRQPIAKEDVLWPEDVETMFAPGYQDAMLGYCLFEGGSYSSLYAQLPGVNVKMLDWWFVWMTLPPKSVPREQGNLRYKIWCPSDHFDHYPADKASTQQLTDPAIPLKLRRQGIHAVAVESIAGGQAGSYQTIPLHPTPNSALSLPQACWDYINACGLLNVVASDHSVTLQFFRETDYGCEAIFRTWRGYVLSEEGRIVRKEGFATPTKEHVLADLMHNLREIPHLAKFLPHLYAEEGKKPVDAY
;
A
#
# COMPACT_ATOMS: atom_id res chain seq x y z
N MET A 1 6.41 -12.97 -20.30
CA MET A 1 7.31 -12.84 -19.15
C MET A 1 7.42 -11.36 -18.86
N ILE A 2 7.09 -10.92 -17.64
CA ILE A 2 7.19 -9.49 -17.30
C ILE A 2 8.67 -9.11 -17.18
N TYR A 3 9.00 -7.85 -17.47
CA TYR A 3 10.33 -7.34 -17.15
C TYR A 3 10.49 -7.30 -15.63
N ARG A 4 11.64 -7.78 -15.14
CA ARG A 4 12.08 -7.64 -13.75
C ARG A 4 13.62 -7.63 -13.73
N PRO A 5 14.28 -6.79 -12.91
CA PRO A 5 15.74 -6.82 -12.77
C PRO A 5 16.26 -8.19 -12.31
N GLU A 6 17.47 -8.55 -12.75
CA GLU A 6 18.14 -9.74 -12.23
C GLU A 6 18.59 -9.52 -10.78
N LEU A 7 18.39 -10.55 -9.94
CA LEU A 7 18.88 -10.54 -8.57
C LEU A 7 20.41 -10.72 -8.53
N CYS A 8 21.06 -10.03 -7.60
CA CYS A 8 22.48 -10.24 -7.31
C CYS A 8 22.71 -11.60 -6.62
N THR A 9 23.97 -11.99 -6.43
CA THR A 9 24.33 -13.28 -5.81
C THR A 9 23.80 -13.37 -4.38
N GLU A 10 23.97 -12.33 -3.59
CA GLU A 10 23.55 -12.27 -2.17
C GLU A 10 22.03 -12.33 -2.05
N GLU A 11 21.31 -11.66 -2.95
CA GLU A 11 19.84 -11.74 -3.02
C GLU A 11 19.37 -13.16 -3.33
N LYS A 12 20.02 -13.86 -4.27
CA LYS A 12 19.70 -15.24 -4.66
C LYS A 12 19.89 -16.25 -3.52
N LEU A 13 20.71 -15.93 -2.51
CA LEU A 13 20.96 -16.78 -1.35
C LEU A 13 19.91 -16.64 -0.25
N LEU A 14 19.05 -15.61 -0.30
CA LEU A 14 17.98 -15.43 0.68
C LEU A 14 16.93 -16.54 0.53
N SER A 15 16.45 -17.11 1.64
CA SER A 15 15.46 -18.21 1.64
C SER A 15 14.17 -17.88 0.88
N TYR A 16 13.82 -16.59 0.87
CA TYR A 16 12.62 -16.06 0.22
C TYR A 16 12.86 -15.55 -1.21
N ALA A 17 14.07 -15.69 -1.77
CA ALA A 17 14.39 -15.23 -3.13
C ALA A 17 13.49 -15.87 -4.20
N LYS A 18 13.06 -17.12 -3.97
CA LYS A 18 12.13 -17.84 -4.85
C LYS A 18 10.81 -17.09 -5.11
N TYR A 19 10.32 -16.32 -4.14
CA TYR A 19 9.08 -15.56 -4.30
C TYR A 19 9.23 -14.39 -5.27
N TYR A 20 10.46 -13.89 -5.48
CA TYR A 20 10.74 -12.85 -6.47
C TYR A 20 10.49 -13.31 -7.89
N TYR A 21 10.29 -14.60 -8.16
CA TYR A 21 10.02 -15.14 -9.50
C TYR A 21 8.54 -15.44 -9.75
N ILE A 22 7.65 -15.12 -8.80
CA ILE A 22 6.21 -15.23 -9.01
C ILE A 22 5.78 -14.04 -9.88
N ASP A 23 5.03 -14.31 -10.94
CA ASP A 23 4.43 -13.27 -11.79
C ASP A 23 3.14 -12.74 -11.14
N PRO A 24 2.94 -11.41 -11.04
CA PRO A 24 1.62 -10.82 -10.86
C PRO A 24 0.65 -11.29 -11.93
N ASP A 25 -0.63 -11.39 -11.58
CA ASP A 25 -1.65 -11.70 -12.57
C ASP A 25 -1.81 -10.55 -13.55
N PRO A 26 -2.19 -10.83 -14.81
CA PRO A 26 -2.57 -9.76 -15.72
C PRO A 26 -3.75 -8.97 -15.14
N LEU A 27 -3.89 -7.71 -15.57
CA LEU A 27 -5.00 -6.87 -15.16
C LEU A 27 -6.34 -7.58 -15.43
N ASN A 28 -7.19 -7.62 -14.42
CA ASN A 28 -8.53 -8.21 -14.56
C ASN A 28 -9.29 -7.49 -15.71
N PRO A 29 -9.88 -8.22 -16.68
CA PRO A 29 -10.57 -7.61 -17.81
C PRO A 29 -11.71 -6.66 -17.41
N LEU A 30 -12.41 -6.93 -16.31
CA LEU A 30 -13.44 -6.05 -15.78
C LEU A 30 -12.83 -4.75 -15.22
N ALA A 31 -11.73 -4.84 -14.49
CA ALA A 31 -10.98 -3.66 -14.04
C ALA A 31 -10.51 -2.82 -15.25
N ALA A 32 -9.99 -3.47 -16.28
CA ALA A 32 -9.60 -2.81 -17.52
C ALA A 32 -10.77 -2.12 -18.23
N GLN A 33 -11.98 -2.71 -18.17
CA GLN A 33 -13.19 -2.12 -18.74
C GLN A 33 -13.68 -0.91 -17.93
N ILE A 34 -13.75 -1.04 -16.60
CA ILE A 34 -14.19 0.03 -15.68
C ILE A 34 -13.33 1.28 -15.88
N LEU A 35 -12.01 1.10 -15.96
CA LEU A 35 -11.06 2.21 -15.98
C LEU A 35 -10.91 2.92 -17.33
N ARG A 36 -11.70 2.52 -18.34
CA ARG A 36 -11.77 3.26 -19.62
C ARG A 36 -12.35 4.66 -19.43
N GLN A 37 -13.29 4.80 -18.52
CA GLN A 37 -14.00 6.05 -18.22
C GLN A 37 -13.84 6.41 -16.74
N PRO A 38 -13.87 7.71 -16.39
CA PRO A 38 -13.96 8.11 -14.99
C PRO A 38 -15.32 7.70 -14.41
N ILE A 39 -15.36 7.48 -13.10
CA ILE A 39 -16.63 7.35 -12.36
C ILE A 39 -17.35 8.70 -12.32
N ALA A 40 -18.67 8.65 -12.15
CA ALA A 40 -19.48 9.85 -12.00
C ALA A 40 -19.14 10.57 -10.68
N LYS A 41 -19.33 11.88 -10.60
CA LYS A 41 -18.94 12.67 -9.42
C LYS A 41 -19.80 12.35 -8.19
N GLU A 42 -21.04 11.95 -8.45
CA GLU A 42 -22.03 11.46 -7.50
C GLU A 42 -21.64 10.11 -6.88
N ASP A 43 -20.81 9.31 -7.56
CA ASP A 43 -20.30 8.03 -7.05
C ASP A 43 -18.97 8.19 -6.30
N VAL A 44 -18.41 9.40 -6.25
CA VAL A 44 -17.18 9.68 -5.49
C VAL A 44 -17.50 9.66 -4.01
N LEU A 45 -16.77 8.84 -3.25
CA LEU A 45 -16.75 8.96 -1.81
C LEU A 45 -15.97 10.23 -1.43
N TRP A 46 -16.67 11.30 -1.09
CA TRP A 46 -16.03 12.54 -0.67
C TRP A 46 -15.50 12.45 0.77
N PRO A 47 -14.44 13.19 1.13
CA PRO A 47 -13.85 13.18 2.47
C PRO A 47 -14.82 13.44 3.62
N GLU A 48 -15.85 14.24 3.38
CA GLU A 48 -16.91 14.57 4.34
C GLU A 48 -17.71 13.32 4.75
N ASP A 49 -17.79 12.33 3.87
CA ASP A 49 -18.53 11.08 4.05
C ASP A 49 -17.59 9.89 4.33
N VAL A 50 -16.32 10.13 4.68
CA VAL A 50 -15.26 9.10 4.84
C VAL A 50 -15.68 7.94 5.76
N GLU A 51 -16.53 8.20 6.75
CA GLU A 51 -17.08 7.20 7.67
C GLU A 51 -17.82 6.07 6.93
N THR A 52 -18.47 6.36 5.81
CA THR A 52 -19.20 5.38 4.99
C THR A 52 -18.28 4.32 4.39
N MET A 53 -16.97 4.59 4.29
CA MET A 53 -15.94 3.59 3.94
C MET A 53 -15.97 2.38 4.87
N PHE A 54 -16.31 2.61 6.15
CA PHE A 54 -16.31 1.63 7.23
C PHE A 54 -17.71 1.10 7.56
N ALA A 55 -18.72 1.41 6.74
CA ALA A 55 -20.04 0.81 6.86
C ALA A 55 -20.02 -0.66 6.36
N PRO A 56 -20.87 -1.55 6.92
CA PRO A 56 -21.05 -2.89 6.39
C PRO A 56 -21.49 -2.86 4.92
N GLY A 57 -20.96 -3.78 4.12
CA GLY A 57 -21.23 -3.85 2.67
C GLY A 57 -20.19 -3.12 1.84
N TYR A 58 -20.62 -2.60 0.69
CA TYR A 58 -19.78 -2.00 -0.34
C TYR A 58 -20.38 -0.67 -0.80
N GLN A 59 -19.52 0.30 -1.14
CA GLN A 59 -19.94 1.55 -1.79
C GLN A 59 -20.15 1.31 -3.29
N ASP A 60 -20.83 2.22 -3.99
CA ASP A 60 -21.21 2.03 -5.39
C ASP A 60 -20.00 1.91 -6.33
N ALA A 61 -19.01 2.80 -6.18
CA ALA A 61 -17.78 2.78 -6.98
C ALA A 61 -16.58 2.17 -6.22
N MET A 62 -16.60 0.85 -6.04
CA MET A 62 -15.49 0.12 -5.40
C MET A 62 -14.17 0.15 -6.17
N LEU A 63 -14.21 0.39 -7.48
CA LEU A 63 -13.05 0.55 -8.35
C LEU A 63 -13.30 1.68 -9.34
N GLY A 64 -12.37 2.62 -9.46
CA GLY A 64 -12.54 3.74 -10.36
C GLY A 64 -11.61 4.92 -10.10
N TYR A 65 -11.78 5.95 -10.92
CA TYR A 65 -11.13 7.24 -10.71
C TYR A 65 -12.05 8.39 -11.14
N CYS A 66 -11.89 9.55 -10.53
CA CYS A 66 -12.57 10.77 -10.94
C CYS A 66 -11.57 11.93 -10.93
N LEU A 67 -11.65 12.81 -11.93
CA LEU A 67 -10.90 14.06 -11.96
C LEU A 67 -11.85 15.22 -11.67
N PHE A 68 -11.39 16.19 -10.89
CA PHE A 68 -12.13 17.42 -10.63
C PHE A 68 -11.17 18.60 -10.55
N GLU A 69 -11.72 19.81 -10.63
CA GLU A 69 -10.93 21.02 -10.48
C GLU A 69 -10.18 20.97 -9.16
N GLY A 70 -8.86 21.08 -9.22
CA GLY A 70 -7.88 21.06 -8.13
C GLY A 70 -7.63 19.71 -7.46
N GLY A 71 -7.95 18.57 -8.09
CA GLY A 71 -7.66 17.26 -7.49
C GLY A 71 -8.17 16.03 -8.26
N SER A 72 -8.01 14.87 -7.64
CA SER A 72 -8.58 13.62 -8.14
C SER A 72 -8.94 12.66 -7.01
N TYR A 73 -9.77 11.69 -7.35
CA TYR A 73 -10.14 10.58 -6.49
C TYR A 73 -9.82 9.27 -7.21
N SER A 74 -9.33 8.28 -6.48
CA SER A 74 -9.30 6.89 -6.94
C SER A 74 -9.79 5.94 -5.86
N SER A 75 -10.56 4.95 -6.29
CA SER A 75 -11.01 3.82 -5.49
C SER A 75 -10.42 2.54 -6.05
N LEU A 76 -9.96 1.66 -5.16
CA LEU A 76 -9.50 0.32 -5.51
C LEU A 76 -10.18 -0.70 -4.62
N TYR A 77 -10.51 -1.83 -5.24
CA TYR A 77 -10.95 -3.04 -4.58
C TYR A 77 -10.17 -4.23 -5.11
N ALA A 78 -9.65 -5.05 -4.20
CA ALA A 78 -8.96 -6.28 -4.52
C ALA A 78 -9.25 -7.37 -3.49
N GLN A 79 -9.38 -8.61 -3.95
CA GLN A 79 -9.52 -9.77 -3.07
C GLN A 79 -8.15 -10.37 -2.79
N LEU A 80 -7.91 -10.75 -1.53
CA LEU A 80 -6.67 -11.36 -1.06
C LEU A 80 -6.98 -12.72 -0.41
N PRO A 81 -7.28 -13.76 -1.22
CA PRO A 81 -7.61 -15.08 -0.70
C PRO A 81 -6.45 -15.66 0.12
N GLY A 82 -6.79 -16.25 1.27
CA GLY A 82 -5.83 -16.86 2.20
C GLY A 82 -4.96 -15.89 3.00
N VAL A 83 -5.01 -14.59 2.72
CA VAL A 83 -4.34 -13.54 3.51
C VAL A 83 -5.20 -13.20 4.72
N ASN A 84 -4.58 -12.92 5.86
CA ASN A 84 -5.26 -12.39 7.05
C ASN A 84 -4.52 -11.16 7.61
N VAL A 85 -5.14 -10.47 8.58
CA VAL A 85 -4.58 -9.23 9.15
C VAL A 85 -3.22 -9.44 9.80
N LYS A 86 -2.99 -10.58 10.46
CA LYS A 86 -1.68 -10.86 11.11
C LYS A 86 -0.55 -10.96 10.09
N MET A 87 -0.82 -11.53 8.91
CA MET A 87 0.14 -11.59 7.82
C MET A 87 0.46 -10.19 7.29
N LEU A 88 -0.55 -9.33 7.17
CA LEU A 88 -0.39 -7.95 6.70
C LEU A 88 0.38 -7.08 7.70
N ASP A 89 0.05 -7.14 8.99
CA ASP A 89 0.78 -6.47 10.06
C ASP A 89 2.28 -6.80 10.01
N TRP A 90 2.60 -8.08 9.82
CA TRP A 90 3.97 -8.53 9.65
C TRP A 90 4.59 -8.03 8.36
N TRP A 91 3.89 -8.20 7.24
CA TRP A 91 4.38 -7.88 5.91
C TRP A 91 4.84 -6.42 5.82
N PHE A 92 4.00 -5.48 6.25
CA PHE A 92 4.29 -4.05 6.13
C PHE A 92 5.50 -3.61 6.98
N VAL A 93 5.78 -4.31 8.08
CA VAL A 93 7.01 -4.10 8.88
C VAL A 93 8.21 -4.78 8.20
N TRP A 94 8.05 -6.05 7.83
CA TRP A 94 9.13 -6.88 7.30
C TRP A 94 9.65 -6.38 5.95
N MET A 95 8.77 -5.95 5.05
CA MET A 95 9.13 -5.40 3.74
C MET A 95 9.90 -4.08 3.86
N THR A 96 9.76 -3.37 4.99
CA THR A 96 10.42 -2.07 5.22
C THR A 96 11.88 -2.24 5.65
N LEU A 97 12.31 -3.44 6.04
CA LEU A 97 13.65 -3.68 6.58
C LEU A 97 14.54 -4.36 5.53
N PRO A 98 15.54 -3.68 4.96
CA PRO A 98 16.48 -4.32 4.04
C PRO A 98 17.28 -5.43 4.75
N PRO A 99 17.54 -6.58 4.09
CA PRO A 99 18.40 -7.62 4.64
C PRO A 99 19.85 -7.10 4.77
N LYS A 100 20.45 -7.25 5.95
CA LYS A 100 21.82 -6.81 6.27
C LYS A 100 22.87 -7.61 5.52
N SER A 101 22.54 -8.84 5.11
CA SER A 101 23.40 -9.71 4.31
C SER A 101 23.55 -9.28 2.84
N VAL A 102 22.77 -8.31 2.36
CA VAL A 102 22.80 -7.84 0.97
C VAL A 102 23.39 -6.43 0.92
N PRO A 103 24.31 -6.12 -0.01
CA PRO A 103 24.83 -4.78 -0.20
C PRO A 103 23.71 -3.76 -0.46
N ARG A 104 23.79 -2.60 0.20
CA ARG A 104 22.69 -1.61 0.24
C ARG A 104 22.30 -1.11 -1.16
N GLU A 105 23.26 -0.95 -2.05
CA GLU A 105 23.06 -0.50 -3.42
C GLU A 105 22.20 -1.45 -4.26
N GLN A 106 22.00 -2.70 -3.82
CA GLN A 106 21.12 -3.65 -4.49
C GLN A 106 19.64 -3.43 -4.14
N GLY A 107 19.30 -2.51 -3.23
CA GLY A 107 17.93 -2.26 -2.82
C GLY A 107 17.40 -3.27 -1.80
N ASN A 108 16.10 -3.55 -1.82
CA ASN A 108 15.48 -4.41 -0.80
C ASN A 108 14.61 -5.49 -1.46
N LEU A 109 15.14 -6.71 -1.54
CA LEU A 109 14.43 -7.85 -2.14
C LEU A 109 13.03 -8.08 -1.56
N ARG A 110 12.82 -7.78 -0.28
CA ARG A 110 11.51 -7.95 0.36
C ARG A 110 10.46 -7.06 -0.30
N TYR A 111 10.83 -5.82 -0.63
CA TYR A 111 9.98 -4.89 -1.34
C TYR A 111 9.82 -5.26 -2.82
N LYS A 112 10.92 -5.68 -3.46
CA LYS A 112 10.93 -6.15 -4.86
C LYS A 112 9.95 -7.30 -5.10
N ILE A 113 9.78 -8.22 -4.15
CA ILE A 113 8.83 -9.34 -4.25
C ILE A 113 7.38 -8.84 -4.43
N TRP A 114 7.03 -7.69 -3.88
CA TRP A 114 5.66 -7.17 -3.94
C TRP A 114 5.24 -6.76 -5.35
N CYS A 115 6.14 -6.12 -6.09
CA CYS A 115 5.91 -5.75 -7.48
C CYS A 115 7.22 -5.87 -8.27
N PRO A 116 7.59 -7.06 -8.75
CA PRO A 116 8.93 -7.33 -9.32
C PRO A 116 9.35 -6.44 -10.48
N SER A 117 8.38 -5.87 -11.20
CA SER A 117 8.60 -4.97 -12.32
C SER A 117 8.90 -3.53 -11.93
N ASP A 118 8.44 -3.10 -10.75
CA ASP A 118 8.29 -1.69 -10.41
C ASP A 118 8.97 -1.32 -9.09
N HIS A 119 9.13 -2.27 -8.17
CA HIS A 119 9.75 -2.04 -6.87
C HIS A 119 11.25 -2.33 -6.91
N PHE A 120 12.04 -1.39 -6.41
CA PHE A 120 13.48 -1.57 -6.25
C PHE A 120 13.90 -1.59 -4.77
N ASP A 121 13.42 -0.62 -4.00
CA ASP A 121 13.88 -0.45 -2.63
C ASP A 121 12.82 0.10 -1.68
N HIS A 122 12.92 -0.26 -0.41
CA HIS A 122 12.13 0.34 0.67
C HIS A 122 12.89 0.20 1.99
N TYR A 123 13.06 1.29 2.72
CA TYR A 123 13.89 1.29 3.94
C TYR A 123 13.50 2.41 4.93
N PRO A 124 13.77 2.25 6.24
CA PRO A 124 13.60 3.33 7.21
C PRO A 124 14.58 4.47 6.91
N ALA A 125 14.09 5.71 6.95
CA ALA A 125 14.87 6.90 6.62
C ALA A 125 15.83 7.31 7.76
N ASP A 126 15.58 6.84 8.98
CA ASP A 126 16.35 7.20 10.17
C ASP A 126 16.47 6.06 11.20
N LYS A 127 17.35 6.28 12.19
CA LYS A 127 17.63 5.31 13.26
C LYS A 127 16.42 5.07 14.17
N ALA A 128 15.63 6.10 14.44
CA ALA A 128 14.47 5.99 15.32
C ALA A 128 13.40 5.08 14.70
N SER A 129 13.13 5.26 13.40
CA SER A 129 12.25 4.41 12.60
C SER A 129 12.75 2.97 12.57
N THR A 130 14.06 2.76 12.40
CA THR A 130 14.67 1.43 12.45
C THR A 130 14.47 0.75 13.81
N GLN A 131 14.69 1.49 14.90
CA GLN A 131 14.49 0.99 16.26
C GLN A 131 13.02 0.61 16.49
N GLN A 132 12.09 1.50 16.13
CA GLN A 132 10.66 1.23 16.27
C GLN A 132 10.19 -0.01 15.50
N LEU A 133 10.69 -0.21 14.26
CA LEU A 133 10.36 -1.38 13.44
C LEU A 133 10.84 -2.70 14.04
N THR A 134 11.96 -2.67 14.76
CA THR A 134 12.63 -3.88 15.28
C THR A 134 12.38 -4.13 16.77
N ASP A 135 11.81 -3.17 17.50
CA ASP A 135 11.58 -3.27 18.94
C ASP A 135 10.51 -4.33 19.30
N PRO A 136 10.87 -5.44 19.96
CA PRO A 136 9.94 -6.49 20.36
C PRO A 136 8.90 -6.02 21.39
N ALA A 137 9.13 -4.94 22.13
CA ALA A 137 8.20 -4.39 23.11
C ALA A 137 7.00 -3.68 22.46
N ILE A 138 7.13 -3.24 21.20
CA ILE A 138 6.06 -2.58 20.46
C ILE A 138 5.25 -3.66 19.70
N PRO A 139 3.91 -3.73 19.88
CA PRO A 139 3.06 -4.61 19.09
C PRO A 139 3.26 -4.38 17.58
N LEU A 140 3.37 -5.46 16.81
CA LEU A 140 3.73 -5.40 15.39
C LEU A 140 2.90 -4.40 14.57
N LYS A 141 1.57 -4.41 14.79
CA LYS A 141 0.60 -3.49 14.17
C LYS A 141 0.83 -1.99 14.42
N LEU A 142 1.62 -1.65 15.44
CA LEU A 142 1.94 -0.26 15.80
C LEU A 142 3.32 0.17 15.28
N ARG A 143 4.19 -0.77 14.91
CA ARG A 143 5.59 -0.45 14.59
C ARG A 143 5.78 0.42 13.37
N ARG A 144 4.84 0.36 12.41
CA ARG A 144 4.89 1.21 11.22
C ARG A 144 4.28 2.60 11.43
N GLN A 145 3.53 2.83 12.51
CA GLN A 145 2.81 4.08 12.69
C GLN A 145 3.76 5.22 13.06
N GLY A 146 3.76 6.29 12.28
CA GLY A 146 4.57 7.49 12.55
C GLY A 146 6.06 7.36 12.23
N ILE A 147 6.48 6.31 11.50
CA ILE A 147 7.87 6.19 11.07
C ILE A 147 8.15 7.07 9.84
N HIS A 148 9.43 7.26 9.55
CA HIS A 148 9.89 7.76 8.27
C HIS A 148 10.50 6.61 7.46
N ALA A 149 10.00 6.43 6.25
CA ALA A 149 10.51 5.45 5.30
C ALA A 149 10.78 6.12 3.94
N VAL A 150 11.52 5.43 3.10
CA VAL A 150 11.76 5.81 1.72
C VAL A 150 11.43 4.61 0.85
N ALA A 151 10.64 4.81 -0.19
CA ALA A 151 10.47 3.87 -1.29
C ALA A 151 11.28 4.32 -2.50
N VAL A 152 11.80 3.37 -3.26
CA VAL A 152 12.41 3.59 -4.58
C VAL A 152 11.69 2.69 -5.57
N GLU A 153 10.86 3.30 -6.40
CA GLU A 153 9.90 2.57 -7.22
C GLU A 153 9.53 3.30 -8.52
N SER A 154 8.93 2.57 -9.43
CA SER A 154 8.39 3.10 -10.68
C SER A 154 6.88 2.91 -10.73
N ILE A 155 6.19 3.84 -11.39
CA ILE A 155 4.78 3.67 -11.79
C ILE A 155 4.65 3.49 -13.31
N ALA A 156 5.77 3.21 -13.99
CA ALA A 156 5.84 3.04 -15.45
C ALA A 156 5.42 1.63 -15.91
N GLY A 157 4.92 0.78 -15.01
CA GLY A 157 4.34 -0.50 -15.33
C GLY A 157 5.33 -1.53 -15.87
N GLY A 158 6.58 -1.51 -15.40
CA GLY A 158 7.65 -2.41 -15.82
C GLY A 158 8.43 -1.97 -17.05
N GLN A 159 8.20 -0.76 -17.57
CA GLN A 159 9.11 -0.13 -18.51
C GLN A 159 10.30 0.45 -17.72
N ALA A 160 11.33 -0.38 -17.54
CA ALA A 160 12.51 -0.04 -16.76
C ALA A 160 13.18 1.25 -17.25
N GLY A 161 13.53 2.13 -16.32
CA GLY A 161 14.46 3.23 -16.61
C GLY A 161 14.44 4.39 -15.64
N SER A 162 13.34 4.61 -14.93
CA SER A 162 13.23 5.70 -13.95
C SER A 162 12.53 5.24 -12.68
N TYR A 163 13.32 4.84 -11.70
CA TYR A 163 12.86 4.77 -10.33
C TYR A 163 12.80 6.19 -9.74
N GLN A 164 11.80 6.44 -8.93
CA GLN A 164 11.65 7.66 -8.14
C GLN A 164 11.92 7.33 -6.69
N THR A 165 12.63 8.22 -6.00
CA THR A 165 12.79 8.15 -4.55
C THR A 165 11.64 8.91 -3.92
N ILE A 166 10.81 8.22 -3.15
CA ILE A 166 9.58 8.74 -2.58
C ILE A 166 9.69 8.67 -1.05
N PRO A 167 9.74 9.81 -0.35
CA PRO A 167 9.59 9.85 1.09
C PRO A 167 8.19 9.37 1.48
N LEU A 168 8.13 8.45 2.43
CA LEU A 168 6.89 7.88 2.95
C LEU A 168 6.78 8.17 4.44
N HIS A 169 5.62 8.68 4.83
CA HIS A 169 5.29 8.99 6.21
C HIS A 169 3.99 8.27 6.60
N PRO A 170 4.03 6.95 6.88
CA PRO A 170 2.88 6.23 7.38
C PRO A 170 2.33 6.95 8.62
N THR A 171 1.15 7.53 8.47
CA THR A 171 0.58 8.42 9.47
C THR A 171 0.00 7.56 10.60
N PRO A 172 0.19 7.94 11.87
CA PRO A 172 -0.50 7.26 12.96
C PRO A 172 -2.00 7.25 12.71
N ASN A 173 -2.63 6.09 12.83
CA ASN A 173 -4.07 5.96 12.55
C ASN A 173 -4.90 6.88 13.45
N SER A 174 -4.43 7.13 14.67
CA SER A 174 -5.04 8.06 15.63
C SER A 174 -5.06 9.52 15.17
N ALA A 175 -4.30 9.88 14.14
CA ALA A 175 -4.36 11.20 13.54
C ALA A 175 -5.62 11.40 12.68
N LEU A 176 -6.27 10.31 12.24
CA LEU A 176 -7.54 10.40 11.51
C LEU A 176 -8.69 10.51 12.51
N SER A 177 -9.47 11.58 12.41
CA SER A 177 -10.64 11.80 13.25
C SER A 177 -11.83 11.07 12.68
N LEU A 178 -12.24 9.99 13.35
CA LEU A 178 -13.43 9.19 13.04
C LEU A 178 -14.23 8.95 14.32
N PRO A 179 -15.56 8.72 14.22
CA PRO A 179 -16.35 8.29 15.36
C PRO A 179 -15.83 6.98 15.95
N GLN A 180 -16.01 6.80 17.26
CA GLN A 180 -15.58 5.60 17.96
C GLN A 180 -16.12 4.30 17.32
N ALA A 181 -17.37 4.31 16.85
CA ALA A 181 -17.96 3.16 16.18
C ALA A 181 -17.21 2.72 14.92
N CYS A 182 -16.62 3.65 14.16
CA CYS A 182 -15.77 3.32 13.01
C CYS A 182 -14.49 2.62 13.49
N TRP A 183 -13.85 3.14 14.54
CA TRP A 183 -12.65 2.52 15.12
C TRP A 183 -12.94 1.14 15.70
N ASP A 184 -14.07 0.96 16.37
CA ASP A 184 -14.49 -0.34 16.89
C ASP A 184 -14.65 -1.35 15.74
N TYR A 185 -15.28 -0.94 14.63
CA TYR A 185 -15.43 -1.78 13.45
C TYR A 185 -14.08 -2.11 12.79
N ILE A 186 -13.23 -1.11 12.54
CA ILE A 186 -11.90 -1.29 11.95
C ILE A 186 -11.07 -2.27 12.79
N ASN A 187 -11.03 -2.07 14.10
CA ASN A 187 -10.27 -2.93 15.01
C ASN A 187 -10.84 -4.35 15.13
N ALA A 188 -12.15 -4.51 14.92
CA ALA A 188 -12.81 -5.82 15.00
C ALA A 188 -12.61 -6.66 13.73
N CYS A 189 -12.48 -6.04 12.56
CA CYS A 189 -12.49 -6.77 11.29
C CYS A 189 -11.36 -6.41 10.32
N GLY A 190 -10.33 -5.65 10.71
CA GLY A 190 -9.33 -5.28 9.72
C GLY A 190 -8.09 -4.54 10.22
N LEU A 191 -7.36 -4.03 9.23
CA LEU A 191 -6.19 -3.18 9.36
C LEU A 191 -6.40 -1.95 8.49
N LEU A 192 -6.32 -0.76 9.10
CA LEU A 192 -6.25 0.49 8.36
C LEU A 192 -4.81 0.98 8.32
N ASN A 193 -4.35 1.41 7.15
CA ASN A 193 -3.17 2.26 7.02
C ASN A 193 -3.59 3.63 6.51
N VAL A 194 -3.18 4.68 7.23
CA VAL A 194 -3.33 6.08 6.79
C VAL A 194 -2.00 6.54 6.20
N VAL A 195 -2.03 7.03 4.96
CA VAL A 195 -0.87 7.64 4.30
C VAL A 195 -1.27 9.04 3.88
N ALA A 196 -0.84 10.04 4.64
CA ALA A 196 -1.04 11.44 4.32
C ALA A 196 0.27 12.07 3.87
N SER A 197 0.18 12.92 2.85
CA SER A 197 1.25 13.81 2.40
C SER A 197 0.77 15.26 2.45
N ASP A 198 1.62 16.18 2.02
CA ASP A 198 1.24 17.58 1.90
C ASP A 198 0.21 17.82 0.77
N HIS A 199 -0.18 16.82 -0.03
CA HIS A 199 -1.12 16.98 -1.15
C HIS A 199 -2.00 15.77 -1.47
N SER A 200 -1.92 14.69 -0.69
CA SER A 200 -2.84 13.57 -0.82
C SER A 200 -3.11 12.90 0.51
N VAL A 201 -4.28 12.30 0.63
CA VAL A 201 -4.58 11.34 1.70
C VAL A 201 -5.01 10.04 1.05
N THR A 202 -4.38 8.94 1.45
CA THR A 202 -4.77 7.58 1.08
C THR A 202 -5.13 6.79 2.32
N LEU A 203 -6.31 6.17 2.30
CA LEU A 203 -6.74 5.18 3.27
C LEU A 203 -6.69 3.81 2.62
N GLN A 204 -5.89 2.91 3.21
CA GLN A 204 -5.78 1.52 2.78
C GLN A 204 -6.39 0.62 3.85
N PHE A 205 -7.65 0.24 3.67
CA PHE A 205 -8.34 -0.64 4.60
C PHE A 205 -8.30 -2.08 4.09
N PHE A 206 -7.73 -2.97 4.90
CA PHE A 206 -7.76 -4.40 4.68
C PHE A 206 -8.79 -5.02 5.62
N ARG A 207 -9.92 -5.48 5.07
CA ARG A 207 -11.03 -6.07 5.83
C ARG A 207 -10.99 -7.59 5.74
N GLU A 208 -11.14 -8.28 6.86
CA GLU A 208 -11.26 -9.73 6.93
C GLU A 208 -12.63 -10.19 6.39
N THR A 209 -12.60 -11.35 5.74
CA THR A 209 -13.72 -12.02 5.08
C THR A 209 -13.57 -13.53 5.24
N ASP A 210 -14.59 -14.31 4.87
CA ASP A 210 -14.52 -15.77 4.97
C ASP A 210 -13.44 -16.42 4.07
N TYR A 211 -12.99 -15.73 3.01
CA TYR A 211 -11.96 -16.24 2.10
C TYR A 211 -10.54 -15.72 2.40
N GLY A 212 -10.37 -14.81 3.36
CA GLY A 212 -9.12 -14.09 3.61
C GLY A 212 -9.38 -12.62 3.87
N CYS A 213 -8.67 -11.72 3.17
CA CYS A 213 -8.92 -10.29 3.25
C CYS A 213 -9.41 -9.72 1.92
N GLU A 214 -10.00 -8.55 1.97
CA GLU A 214 -10.15 -7.64 0.84
C GLU A 214 -9.44 -6.32 1.13
N ALA A 215 -8.89 -5.69 0.10
CA ALA A 215 -8.31 -4.37 0.16
C ALA A 215 -9.28 -3.36 -0.43
N ILE A 216 -9.62 -2.33 0.34
CA ILE A 216 -10.51 -1.23 -0.01
C ILE A 216 -9.70 0.05 0.16
N PHE A 217 -9.23 0.62 -0.95
CA PHE A 217 -8.39 1.82 -0.91
C PHE A 217 -9.14 3.02 -1.42
N ARG A 218 -8.89 4.17 -0.80
CA ARG A 218 -9.43 5.47 -1.19
C ARG A 218 -8.29 6.47 -1.18
N THR A 219 -8.05 7.13 -2.31
CA THR A 219 -7.04 8.16 -2.43
C THR A 219 -7.68 9.45 -2.90
N TRP A 220 -7.49 10.51 -2.13
CA TRP A 220 -7.88 11.87 -2.46
C TRP A 220 -6.63 12.71 -2.71
N ARG A 221 -6.33 13.01 -3.98
CA ARG A 221 -5.27 13.96 -4.36
C ARG A 221 -5.85 15.37 -4.41
N GLY A 222 -5.08 16.35 -3.94
CA GLY A 222 -5.56 17.70 -3.67
C GLY A 222 -6.24 17.85 -2.32
N TYR A 223 -6.01 16.90 -1.42
CA TYR A 223 -6.48 16.90 -0.03
C TYR A 223 -5.32 16.62 0.92
N VAL A 224 -5.44 17.10 2.15
CA VAL A 224 -4.46 16.91 3.24
C VAL A 224 -5.19 16.54 4.52
N LEU A 225 -4.46 15.94 5.46
CA LEU A 225 -4.96 15.72 6.81
C LEU A 225 -4.74 17.00 7.63
N SER A 226 -5.82 17.58 8.18
CA SER A 226 -5.75 18.76 9.06
C SER A 226 -5.21 18.41 10.44
N GLU A 227 -4.87 19.42 11.24
CA GLU A 227 -4.43 19.23 12.63
C GLU A 227 -5.52 18.57 13.50
N GLU A 228 -6.80 18.81 13.19
CA GLU A 228 -7.96 18.18 13.83
C GLU A 228 -8.23 16.76 13.30
N GLY A 229 -7.41 16.25 12.39
CA GLY A 229 -7.52 14.92 11.84
C GLY A 229 -8.59 14.75 10.77
N ARG A 230 -9.08 15.85 10.18
CA ARG A 230 -10.05 15.81 9.07
C ARG A 230 -9.33 15.85 7.73
N ILE A 231 -9.88 15.16 6.74
CA ILE A 231 -9.38 15.23 5.37
C ILE A 231 -9.99 16.47 4.73
N VAL A 232 -9.16 17.47 4.43
CA VAL A 232 -9.60 18.80 3.95
C VAL A 232 -8.92 19.17 2.65
N ARG A 233 -9.54 20.08 1.91
CA ARG A 233 -9.04 20.49 0.60
C ARG A 233 -7.69 21.22 0.71
N LYS A 234 -6.75 20.87 -0.18
CA LYS A 234 -5.53 21.65 -0.41
C LYS A 234 -5.80 22.75 -1.42
N GLU A 235 -5.81 23.98 -0.94
CA GLU A 235 -5.90 25.16 -1.80
C GLU A 235 -4.72 25.24 -2.78
N GLY A 236 -5.02 25.63 -4.02
CA GLY A 236 -4.01 25.82 -5.07
C GLY A 236 -3.36 24.54 -5.62
N PHE A 237 -3.83 23.34 -5.24
CA PHE A 237 -3.34 22.11 -5.86
C PHE A 237 -3.81 22.00 -7.32
N ALA A 238 -2.90 21.68 -8.23
CA ALA A 238 -3.24 21.50 -9.63
C ALA A 238 -3.95 20.16 -9.86
N THR A 239 -4.98 20.12 -10.71
CA THR A 239 -5.61 18.86 -11.11
C THR A 239 -4.55 17.95 -11.76
N PRO A 240 -4.36 16.71 -11.26
CA PRO A 240 -3.42 15.77 -11.86
C PRO A 240 -3.94 15.28 -13.22
N THR A 241 -3.02 14.83 -14.08
CA THR A 241 -3.41 14.26 -15.38
C THR A 241 -4.11 12.91 -15.21
N LYS A 242 -4.98 12.56 -16.16
CA LYS A 242 -5.64 11.24 -16.21
C LYS A 242 -4.59 10.12 -16.23
N GLU A 243 -3.53 10.31 -17.00
CA GLU A 243 -2.45 9.34 -17.20
C GLU A 243 -1.74 9.06 -15.88
N HIS A 244 -1.45 10.08 -15.08
CA HIS A 244 -0.82 9.91 -13.76
C HIS A 244 -1.73 9.14 -12.79
N VAL A 245 -3.00 9.52 -12.71
CA VAL A 245 -3.98 8.86 -11.81
C VAL A 245 -4.17 7.39 -12.20
N LEU A 246 -4.27 7.10 -13.49
CA LEU A 246 -4.40 5.73 -13.99
C LEU A 246 -3.12 4.93 -13.80
N ALA A 247 -1.94 5.50 -14.01
CA ALA A 247 -0.66 4.80 -13.81
C ALA A 247 -0.52 4.31 -12.36
N ASP A 248 -0.83 5.17 -11.40
CA ASP A 248 -0.83 4.83 -9.97
C ASP A 248 -1.90 3.79 -9.61
N LEU A 249 -3.12 3.94 -10.11
CA LEU A 249 -4.18 2.96 -9.86
C LEU A 249 -3.85 1.59 -10.48
N MET A 250 -3.23 1.57 -11.67
CA MET A 250 -2.72 0.37 -12.33
C MET A 250 -1.59 -0.30 -11.54
N HIS A 251 -0.69 0.51 -10.97
CA HIS A 251 0.36 0.03 -10.09
C HIS A 251 -0.24 -0.72 -8.90
N ASN A 252 -1.15 -0.07 -8.15
CA ASN A 252 -1.84 -0.69 -7.01
C ASN A 252 -2.64 -1.95 -7.40
N LEU A 253 -3.34 -1.93 -8.55
CA LEU A 253 -4.09 -3.09 -9.05
C LEU A 253 -3.20 -4.28 -9.43
N ARG A 254 -1.91 -4.07 -9.62
CA ARG A 254 -0.93 -5.12 -9.86
C ARG A 254 -0.37 -5.66 -8.55
N GLU A 255 0.09 -4.80 -7.66
CA GLU A 255 0.81 -5.21 -6.44
C GLU A 255 -0.11 -5.77 -5.35
N ILE A 256 -1.33 -5.24 -5.19
CA ILE A 256 -2.20 -5.59 -4.05
C ILE A 256 -2.73 -7.02 -4.20
N PRO A 257 -3.31 -7.43 -5.35
CA PRO A 257 -3.68 -8.84 -5.54
C PRO A 257 -2.46 -9.76 -5.55
N HIS A 258 -1.26 -9.27 -5.93
CA HIS A 258 -0.05 -10.10 -5.96
C HIS A 258 0.33 -10.63 -4.58
N LEU A 259 0.07 -9.86 -3.50
CA LEU A 259 0.29 -10.31 -2.13
C LEU A 259 -0.34 -11.69 -1.87
N ALA A 260 -1.56 -11.94 -2.36
CA ALA A 260 -2.25 -13.21 -2.14
C ALA A 260 -1.52 -14.42 -2.74
N LYS A 261 -0.67 -14.21 -3.75
CA LYS A 261 0.05 -15.29 -4.43
C LYS A 261 1.21 -15.84 -3.60
N PHE A 262 1.76 -15.05 -2.68
CA PHE A 262 2.96 -15.44 -1.95
C PHE A 262 2.85 -15.25 -0.44
N LEU A 263 2.10 -14.27 0.04
CA LEU A 263 2.13 -13.84 1.44
C LEU A 263 1.78 -14.95 2.43
N PRO A 264 0.77 -15.83 2.21
CA PRO A 264 0.49 -16.92 3.14
C PRO A 264 1.66 -17.90 3.31
N HIS A 265 2.33 -18.27 2.22
CA HIS A 265 3.47 -19.18 2.23
C HIS A 265 4.72 -18.50 2.79
N LEU A 266 4.99 -17.27 2.34
CA LEU A 266 6.11 -16.47 2.82
C LEU A 266 6.00 -16.24 4.34
N TYR A 267 4.82 -15.88 4.84
CA TYR A 267 4.58 -15.71 6.26
C TYR A 267 4.77 -17.00 7.06
N ALA A 268 4.37 -18.16 6.50
CA ALA A 268 4.60 -19.45 7.16
C ALA A 268 6.11 -19.77 7.31
N GLU A 269 6.93 -19.36 6.35
CA GLU A 269 8.38 -19.61 6.34
C GLU A 269 9.19 -18.57 7.13
N GLU A 270 8.81 -17.29 7.05
CA GLU A 270 9.58 -16.15 7.56
C GLU A 270 8.93 -15.47 8.76
N GLY A 271 7.61 -15.59 8.95
CA GLY A 271 6.82 -14.82 9.92
C GLY A 271 7.11 -15.12 11.40
N LYS A 272 7.81 -16.21 11.69
CA LYS A 272 8.26 -16.59 13.04
C LYS A 272 9.69 -16.14 13.37
N LYS A 273 10.42 -15.63 12.39
CA LYS A 273 11.79 -15.13 12.58
C LYS A 273 11.76 -13.68 13.06
N PRO A 274 12.86 -13.16 13.63
CA PRO A 274 13.02 -11.72 13.83
C PRO A 274 12.76 -10.97 12.52
N VAL A 275 12.06 -9.84 12.60
CA VAL A 275 11.67 -9.06 11.42
C VAL A 275 12.87 -8.51 10.64
N ASP A 276 14.04 -8.41 11.26
CA ASP A 276 15.30 -7.98 10.68
C ASP A 276 16.32 -9.12 10.50
N ALA A 277 15.84 -10.37 10.41
CA ALA A 277 16.69 -11.51 10.07
C ALA A 277 17.40 -11.29 8.71
N TYR A 278 18.55 -11.94 8.54
CA TYR A 278 19.49 -11.81 7.40
C TYR A 278 20.35 -10.55 7.43
#